data_AF-A0A3Q0JL34-F1
#
_entry.id   AF-A0A3Q0JL34-F1
#
_cell.length_a   1.000
_cell.length_b   1.000
_cell.length_c   1.000
_cell.angle_alpha   90.00
_cell.angle_beta   90.00
_cell.angle_gamma   90.00
#
_symmetry.space_group_name_H-M   'P 1'
#
loop_
_entity.id
_entity.type
_entity.pdbx_description
1 polymer ?
#
loop_
_entity_poly.entity_id
_entity_poly.type
_entity_poly.pdbx_seq_one_letter_code
_entity_poly.pdbx_strand_id
1 'polypeptide(L)'
;GPLSKLIPVPLPIELITVVLGTLASSKFGLKENYHITTVGYIPTGFPVPEVPPLWLLPKLIVDGLVIAIIAFSINISMASILAKKMKYKIDSNQELLASVSIPPSW
;
A
#
# COMPACT_ATOMS: atom_id res chain seq x y z
N GLY A 1 -25.56 -1.26 9.98
CA GLY A 1 -26.73 -1.35 9.08
C GLY A 1 -27.27 -2.76 9.06
N PRO A 2 -28.45 -3.03 8.47
CA PRO A 2 -29.07 -4.36 8.48
C PRO A 2 -28.24 -5.46 7.80
N LEU A 3 -27.27 -5.08 6.94
CA LEU A 3 -26.39 -6.01 6.21
C LEU A 3 -25.23 -6.59 7.04
N SER A 4 -24.81 -5.96 8.15
CA SER A 4 -23.66 -6.43 8.95
C SER A 4 -23.99 -7.59 9.90
N LYS A 5 -25.26 -8.03 9.96
CA LYS A 5 -25.70 -9.16 10.78
C LYS A 5 -25.70 -10.50 10.03
N LEU A 6 -25.57 -10.49 8.71
CA LEU A 6 -25.66 -11.68 7.85
C LEU A 6 -24.29 -12.18 7.35
N ILE A 7 -23.27 -11.33 7.39
CA ILE A 7 -21.94 -11.65 6.83
C ILE A 7 -20.91 -11.58 7.97
N PRO A 8 -20.20 -12.68 8.28
CA PRO A 8 -19.23 -12.74 9.37
C PRO A 8 -17.91 -11.97 9.10
N VAL A 9 -17.79 -11.35 7.92
CA VAL A 9 -16.57 -10.69 7.42
C VAL A 9 -16.96 -9.34 6.81
N PRO A 10 -16.15 -8.27 6.97
CA PRO A 10 -16.39 -7.01 6.28
C PRO A 10 -16.44 -7.22 4.76
N LEU A 11 -17.42 -6.58 4.10
CA LEU A 11 -17.56 -6.62 2.65
C LEU A 11 -16.40 -5.88 1.97
N PRO A 12 -15.74 -6.46 0.94
CA PRO A 12 -14.63 -5.84 0.23
C PRO A 12 -15.14 -4.83 -0.81
N ILE A 13 -15.72 -3.71 -0.34
CA ILE A 13 -16.40 -2.73 -1.19
C ILE A 13 -15.47 -2.16 -2.26
N GLU A 14 -14.21 -1.86 -1.92
CA GLU A 14 -13.22 -1.34 -2.86
C GLU A 14 -12.98 -2.29 -4.03
N LEU A 15 -12.86 -3.59 -3.77
CA LEU A 15 -12.69 -4.60 -4.81
C LEU A 15 -13.91 -4.67 -5.73
N ILE A 16 -15.11 -4.66 -5.13
CA ILE A 16 -16.37 -4.66 -5.89
C ILE A 16 -16.45 -3.42 -6.79
N THR A 17 -16.11 -2.24 -6.27
CA THR A 17 -16.09 -0.99 -7.04
C THR A 17 -15.12 -1.06 -8.21
N VAL A 18 -13.89 -1.57 -8.01
CA VAL A 18 -12.91 -1.73 -9.10
C VAL A 18 -13.44 -2.69 -10.17
N VAL A 19 -13.96 -3.86 -9.79
CA VAL A 19 -14.50 -4.85 -10.74
C VAL A 19 -15.66 -4.27 -11.56
N LEU A 20 -16.62 -3.62 -10.90
CA LEU A 20 -17.75 -2.99 -11.58
C LEU A 20 -17.30 -1.86 -12.50
N GLY A 21 -16.34 -1.03 -12.07
CA GLY A 21 -15.77 0.04 -12.90
C GLY A 21 -15.06 -0.50 -14.13
N THR A 22 -14.25 -1.55 -13.99
CA THR A 22 -13.59 -2.22 -15.12
C THR A 22 -14.59 -2.83 -16.10
N LEU A 23 -15.62 -3.53 -15.59
CA LEU A 23 -16.66 -4.12 -16.43
C LEU A 23 -17.47 -3.06 -17.19
N ALA A 24 -17.86 -1.98 -16.51
CA ALA A 24 -18.55 -0.85 -17.14
C ALA A 24 -17.66 -0.20 -18.20
N SER A 25 -16.39 0.05 -17.87
CA SER A 25 -15.41 0.64 -18.79
C SER A 25 -15.27 -0.19 -20.08
N SER A 26 -15.18 -1.52 -19.94
CA SER A 26 -15.08 -2.45 -21.05
C SER A 26 -16.40 -2.59 -21.85
N LYS A 27 -17.56 -2.66 -21.17
CA LYS A 27 -18.86 -2.84 -21.85
C LYS A 27 -19.34 -1.60 -22.58
N PHE A 28 -19.09 -0.41 -22.05
CA PHE A 28 -19.54 0.86 -22.64
C PHE A 28 -18.48 1.52 -23.53
N GLY A 29 -17.30 0.90 -23.69
CA GLY A 29 -16.22 1.44 -24.52
C GLY A 29 -15.85 2.85 -24.08
N LEU A 30 -15.68 3.08 -22.77
CA LEU A 30 -15.54 4.43 -22.20
C LEU A 30 -14.32 5.19 -22.76
N LYS A 31 -13.27 4.45 -23.12
CA LYS A 31 -12.08 5.01 -23.75
C LYS A 31 -12.37 5.50 -25.17
N GLU A 32 -12.98 4.65 -25.99
CA GLU A 32 -13.22 4.91 -27.41
C GLU A 32 -14.36 5.90 -27.64
N ASN A 33 -15.45 5.75 -26.91
CA ASN A 33 -16.68 6.52 -27.12
C ASN A 33 -16.67 7.86 -26.38
N TYR A 34 -15.95 7.95 -25.25
CA TYR A 34 -15.99 9.11 -24.35
C TYR A 34 -14.61 9.70 -24.06
N HIS A 35 -13.55 9.20 -24.68
CA HIS A 35 -12.17 9.67 -24.48
C HIS A 35 -11.73 9.66 -23.00
N ILE A 36 -12.28 8.73 -22.21
CA ILE A 36 -11.93 8.60 -20.79
C ILE A 36 -10.58 7.88 -20.67
N THR A 37 -9.66 8.45 -19.88
CA THR A 37 -8.35 7.85 -19.61
C THR A 37 -8.51 6.56 -18.79
N THR A 38 -8.03 5.44 -19.36
CA THR A 38 -7.99 4.13 -18.70
C THR A 38 -6.58 3.80 -18.20
N VAL A 39 -6.47 2.89 -17.24
CA VAL A 39 -5.19 2.37 -16.71
C VAL A 39 -4.23 1.79 -17.76
N GLY A 40 -4.75 1.38 -18.93
CA GLY A 40 -3.93 0.89 -20.03
C GLY A 40 -3.39 -0.52 -19.82
N TYR A 41 -2.25 -0.81 -20.46
CA TYR A 41 -1.60 -2.12 -20.36
C TYR A 41 -0.73 -2.20 -19.11
N ILE A 42 -0.92 -3.26 -18.31
CA ILE A 42 -0.10 -3.57 -17.15
C ILE A 42 0.75 -4.78 -17.51
N PRO A 43 2.10 -4.65 -17.57
CA PRO A 43 2.97 -5.77 -17.90
C PRO A 43 2.85 -6.86 -16.84
N THR A 44 2.91 -8.11 -17.29
CA THR A 44 2.90 -9.27 -16.40
C THR A 44 4.34 -9.67 -16.04
N GLY A 45 4.55 -10.13 -14.81
CA GLY A 45 5.88 -10.52 -14.30
C GLY A 45 6.64 -9.38 -13.64
N PHE A 46 7.85 -9.69 -13.17
CA PHE A 46 8.73 -8.72 -12.52
C PHE A 46 9.54 -7.93 -13.56
N PRO A 47 9.75 -6.61 -13.36
CA PRO A 47 10.72 -5.87 -14.15
C PRO A 47 12.14 -6.39 -13.88
N VAL A 48 13.04 -6.22 -14.85
CA VAL A 48 14.46 -6.54 -14.68
C VAL A 48 15.04 -5.62 -13.60
N PRO A 49 15.83 -6.12 -12.64
CA PRO A 49 16.50 -5.27 -11.65
C PRO A 49 17.41 -4.25 -12.33
N GLU A 50 17.23 -2.97 -11.99
CA GLU A 50 18.01 -1.86 -12.53
C GLU A 50 18.66 -1.08 -11.39
N VAL A 51 19.88 -0.57 -11.62
CA VAL A 51 20.59 0.26 -10.65
C VAL A 51 20.00 1.67 -10.70
N PRO A 52 19.54 2.22 -9.55
CA PRO A 52 18.95 3.54 -9.55
C PRO A 52 19.98 4.63 -9.87
N PRO A 53 19.56 5.73 -10.53
CA PRO A 53 20.42 6.82 -10.90
C PRO A 53 20.93 7.61 -9.67
N LEU A 54 22.13 7.30 -9.19
CA LEU A 54 22.68 7.92 -7.97
C LEU A 54 22.88 9.44 -8.09
N TRP A 55 23.06 9.96 -9.31
CA TRP A 55 23.15 11.40 -9.56
C TRP A 55 21.87 12.17 -9.23
N LEU A 56 20.73 11.47 -9.09
CA LEU A 56 19.45 12.06 -8.72
C LEU A 56 19.28 12.20 -7.20
N LEU A 57 20.07 11.48 -6.40
CA LEU A 57 19.97 11.50 -4.93
C LEU A 57 20.05 12.91 -4.33
N PRO A 58 20.99 13.80 -4.73
CA PRO A 58 21.05 15.15 -4.16
C PRO A 58 19.78 15.96 -4.41
N LYS A 59 19.05 15.68 -5.51
CA LYS A 59 17.80 16.36 -5.86
C LYS A 59 16.60 15.87 -5.04
N LEU A 60 16.64 14.62 -4.57
CA LEU A 60 15.53 13.96 -3.87
C LEU A 60 15.74 13.80 -2.37
N ILE A 61 16.94 14.11 -1.85
CA ILE A 61 17.29 13.81 -0.45
C ILE A 61 16.35 14.46 0.56
N VAL A 62 15.90 15.69 0.27
CA VAL A 62 15.01 16.45 1.15
C VAL A 62 13.60 15.84 1.14
N ASP A 63 13.03 15.61 -0.04
CA ASP A 63 11.70 14.99 -0.18
C ASP A 63 11.69 13.57 0.42
N GLY A 64 12.75 12.80 0.18
CA GLY A 64 12.92 11.47 0.74
C GLY A 64 12.98 11.45 2.26
N LEU A 65 13.70 12.41 2.87
CA LEU A 65 13.75 12.55 4.34
C LEU A 65 12.36 12.82 4.92
N VAL A 66 11.59 13.71 4.30
CA VAL A 66 10.23 14.05 4.74
C VAL A 66 9.32 12.82 4.67
N ILE A 67 9.35 12.10 3.55
CA ILE A 67 8.56 10.87 3.38
C ILE A 67 8.97 9.82 4.42
N ALA A 68 10.27 9.66 4.68
CA ALA A 68 10.79 8.71 5.67
C ALA A 68 10.26 9.01 7.09
N ILE A 69 10.27 10.27 7.51
CA ILE A 69 9.73 10.67 8.82
C ILE A 69 8.23 10.37 8.93
N ILE A 70 7.46 10.70 7.89
CA ILE A 70 6.01 10.45 7.86
C ILE A 70 5.71 8.94 7.91
N ALA A 71 6.39 8.16 7.08
CA ALA A 71 6.21 6.71 7.03
C ALA A 71 6.55 6.05 8.37
N PHE A 72 7.66 6.45 9.00
CA PHE A 72 8.05 5.97 10.32
C PHE A 72 7.02 6.32 11.39
N SER A 73 6.53 7.56 11.39
CA SER A 73 5.50 8.01 12.32
C SER A 73 4.19 7.23 12.17
N ILE A 74 3.75 6.97 10.94
CA ILE A 74 2.54 6.16 10.67
C ILE A 74 2.74 4.73 11.18
N ASN A 75 3.92 4.13 10.91
CA ASN A 75 4.21 2.77 11.33
C ASN A 75 4.20 2.62 12.86
N ILE A 76 4.87 3.51 13.60
CA ILE A 76 4.86 3.50 15.07
C ILE A 76 3.45 3.72 15.62
N SER A 77 2.68 4.63 15.02
CA SER A 77 1.30 4.89 15.43
C SER A 77 0.44 3.63 15.29
N MET A 78 0.54 2.94 14.14
CA MET A 78 -0.18 1.70 13.88
C MET A 78 0.26 0.58 14.83
N ALA A 79 1.57 0.40 15.03
CA ALA A 79 2.10 -0.57 15.98
C ALA A 79 1.57 -0.33 17.40
N SER A 80 1.55 0.94 17.84
CA SER A 80 1.02 1.36 19.15
C SER A 80 -0.47 1.04 19.32
N ILE A 81 -1.28 1.23 18.28
CA ILE A 81 -2.72 0.89 18.30
C ILE A 81 -2.89 -0.63 18.42
N LEU A 82 -2.14 -1.41 17.64
CA LEU A 82 -2.21 -2.87 17.68
C LEU A 82 -1.78 -3.42 19.03
N ALA A 83 -0.70 -2.90 19.63
CA ALA A 83 -0.24 -3.29 20.96
C ALA A 83 -1.24 -3.02 22.06
N LYS A 84 -1.87 -1.84 22.04
CA LYS A 84 -2.95 -1.52 22.97
C LYS A 84 -4.14 -2.46 22.79
N LYS A 85 -4.52 -2.76 21.53
CA LYS A 85 -5.65 -3.63 21.21
C LYS A 85 -5.40 -5.10 21.62
N MET A 86 -4.17 -5.56 21.48
CA MET A 86 -3.77 -6.96 21.69
C MET A 86 -3.08 -7.21 23.05
N LYS A 87 -2.91 -6.16 23.89
CA LYS A 87 -2.22 -6.19 25.19
C LYS A 87 -0.78 -6.75 25.15
N TYR A 88 -0.06 -6.61 24.03
CA TYR A 88 1.36 -6.95 23.98
C TYR A 88 2.24 -5.72 24.22
N LYS A 89 3.45 -5.94 24.75
CA LYS A 89 4.46 -4.89 24.94
C LYS A 89 5.23 -4.72 23.63
N ILE A 90 5.30 -3.51 23.08
CA ILE A 90 6.12 -3.20 21.91
C ILE A 90 7.57 -3.05 22.36
N ASP A 91 8.48 -3.76 21.70
CA ASP A 91 9.91 -3.44 21.71
C ASP A 91 10.26 -2.73 20.40
N SER A 92 10.38 -1.40 20.47
CA SER A 92 10.63 -0.54 19.30
C SER A 92 11.94 -0.88 18.59
N ASN A 93 12.94 -1.43 19.29
CA ASN A 93 14.22 -1.79 18.68
C ASN A 93 14.06 -3.04 17.81
N GLN A 94 13.26 -4.01 18.23
CA GLN A 94 12.99 -5.22 17.44
C GLN A 94 12.15 -4.92 16.20
N GLU A 95 11.13 -4.07 16.32
CA GLU A 95 10.31 -3.63 15.18
C GLU A 95 11.14 -2.87 14.13
N LEU A 96 12.09 -2.04 14.58
CA LEU A 96 13.01 -1.33 13.70
C LEU A 96 13.99 -2.30 13.01
N LEU A 97 14.56 -3.26 13.74
CA LEU A 97 15.48 -4.28 13.18
C LEU A 97 14.79 -5.22 12.18
N ALA A 98 13.56 -5.64 12.46
CA ALA A 98 12.75 -6.45 11.57
C ALA A 98 12.40 -5.70 10.27
N SER A 99 12.08 -4.40 10.39
CA SER A 99 11.82 -3.52 9.23
C SER A 99 13.05 -3.35 8.33
N VAL A 100 14.28 -3.49 8.87
CA VAL A 100 15.55 -3.42 8.14
C VAL A 100 16.01 -4.80 7.64
N SER A 101 15.20 -5.85 7.83
CA SER A 101 15.50 -7.23 7.40
C SER A 101 16.82 -7.77 7.97
N ILE A 102 17.19 -7.35 9.18
CA ILE A 102 18.27 -8.01 9.93
C ILE A 102 17.60 -9.08 10.78
N PRO A 103 17.72 -10.37 10.44
CA PRO A 103 17.14 -11.41 11.27
C PRO A 103 17.79 -11.35 12.66
N PRO A 104 17.01 -11.45 13.75
CA PRO A 104 17.60 -11.62 15.05
C PRO A 104 18.38 -12.92 15.05
N SER A 105 19.69 -12.85 15.29
CA SER A 105 20.39 -14.00 15.87
C SER A 105 19.76 -14.22 17.25
N TRP A 106 19.40 -15.47 17.57
CA TRP A 106 18.76 -15.98 18.79
C TRP A 106 17.23 -16.00 18.77
#